data_AF-A0A2D1KNE2-F1
#
_entry.id   AF-A0A2D1KNE2-F1
#
_cell.length_a   1.000
_cell.length_b   1.000
_cell.length_c   1.000
_cell.angle_alpha   90.00
_cell.angle_beta   90.00
_cell.angle_gamma   90.00
#
_symmetry.space_group_name_H-M   'P 1'
#
loop_
_entity.id
_entity.type
_entity.pdbx_description
1 polymer ?
#
loop_
_entity_poly.entity_id
_entity_poly.type
_entity_poly.pdbx_seq_one_letter_code
_entity_poly.pdbx_strand_id
1 'polypeptide(L)'
;MLAAWEWLKQYWQFVIIGLLTVSVGLVLFLLLRTPAPTQKSDDVFTNSHSAVLATASTASATAPTTTQTGFVDVKGAVKKPGIYQVNDNTRLFDVVRLAGGLATDADQQQINLAQQLNDQQVVFIPKIGEEVPPQYAAPVATPATSEAPATATATTSKSTGGTQVNLNTATAEELQQLTGIGQKKAELIIQFRTEQGGFKQPEDLKKVSGIGDKTFESLKDSVTV
;
A
#
# COMPACT_ATOMS: atom_id res chain seq x y z
N MET A 1 -63.03 32.06 8.33
CA MET A 1 -62.85 30.60 8.45
C MET A 1 -63.89 29.78 7.69
N LEU A 2 -65.14 30.25 7.48
CA LEU A 2 -66.18 29.49 6.76
C LEU A 2 -65.97 29.36 5.24
N ALA A 3 -65.38 30.36 4.57
CA ALA A 3 -65.15 30.34 3.12
C ALA A 3 -64.12 29.29 2.65
N ALA A 4 -63.11 29.00 3.48
CA ALA A 4 -62.11 27.97 3.19
C ALA A 4 -62.72 26.55 3.26
N TRP A 5 -63.74 26.36 4.09
CA TRP A 5 -64.41 25.08 4.26
C TRP A 5 -65.32 24.73 3.09
N GLU A 6 -66.02 25.73 2.52
CA GLU A 6 -66.84 25.54 1.32
C GLU A 6 -65.98 25.35 0.06
N TRP A 7 -64.84 26.05 -0.04
CA TRP A 7 -63.85 25.80 -1.10
C TRP A 7 -63.31 24.36 -1.02
N LEU A 8 -63.03 23.86 0.19
CA LEU A 8 -62.55 22.51 0.38
C LEU A 8 -63.57 21.47 -0.07
N LYS A 9 -64.86 21.62 0.25
CA LYS A 9 -65.91 20.69 -0.22
C LYS A 9 -66.03 20.64 -1.75
N GLN A 10 -65.92 21.80 -2.41
CA GLN A 10 -66.05 21.89 -3.87
C GLN A 10 -64.87 21.25 -4.61
N TYR A 11 -63.65 21.31 -4.05
CA TYR A 11 -62.43 20.85 -4.71
C TYR A 11 -61.84 19.54 -4.14
N TRP A 12 -62.38 18.98 -3.06
CA TRP A 12 -61.86 17.74 -2.45
C TRP A 12 -61.86 16.55 -3.41
N GLN A 13 -62.83 16.47 -4.33
CA GLN A 13 -62.82 15.43 -5.37
C GLN A 13 -61.64 15.57 -6.34
N PHE A 14 -61.25 16.79 -6.73
CA PHE A 14 -60.06 17.01 -7.57
C PHE A 14 -58.76 16.71 -6.81
N VAL A 15 -58.72 16.98 -5.51
CA VAL A 15 -57.59 16.60 -4.64
C VAL A 15 -57.45 15.09 -4.54
N ILE A 16 -58.56 14.35 -4.36
CA ILE A 16 -58.55 12.88 -4.34
C ILE A 16 -58.11 12.32 -5.70
N ILE A 17 -58.63 12.85 -6.81
CA ILE A 17 -58.26 12.40 -8.16
C ILE A 17 -56.77 12.66 -8.41
N GLY A 18 -56.25 13.83 -8.02
CA GLY A 18 -54.82 14.15 -8.14
C GLY A 18 -53.92 13.24 -7.28
N LEU A 19 -54.36 12.89 -6.08
CA LEU A 19 -53.61 11.97 -5.21
C LEU A 19 -53.64 10.54 -5.78
N LEU A 20 -54.75 10.13 -6.38
CA LEU A 20 -54.92 8.82 -7.00
C LEU A 20 -54.09 8.69 -8.30
N THR A 21 -54.00 9.73 -9.12
CA THR A 21 -53.13 9.71 -10.32
C THR A 21 -51.65 9.70 -9.95
N VAL A 22 -51.23 10.43 -8.91
CA VAL A 22 -49.85 10.37 -8.40
C VAL A 22 -49.55 9.00 -7.80
N SER A 23 -50.48 8.40 -7.05
CA SER A 23 -50.32 7.06 -6.51
C SER A 23 -50.21 6.00 -7.61
N VAL A 24 -51.05 6.07 -8.65
CA VAL A 24 -50.98 5.14 -9.79
C VAL A 24 -49.69 5.35 -10.58
N GLY A 25 -49.25 6.60 -10.78
CA GLY A 25 -47.97 6.92 -11.41
C GLY A 25 -46.77 6.39 -10.60
N LEU A 26 -46.81 6.48 -9.27
CA LEU A 26 -45.78 5.93 -8.39
C LEU A 26 -45.77 4.40 -8.41
N VAL A 27 -46.94 3.75 -8.36
CA VAL A 27 -47.05 2.29 -8.47
C VAL A 27 -46.61 1.81 -9.85
N LEU A 28 -46.98 2.52 -10.92
CA LEU A 28 -46.53 2.23 -12.28
C LEU A 28 -45.01 2.44 -12.41
N PHE A 29 -44.45 3.49 -11.80
CA PHE A 29 -43.00 3.71 -11.76
C PHE A 29 -42.25 2.63 -10.96
N LEU A 30 -42.84 2.12 -9.88
CA LEU A 30 -42.32 0.98 -9.14
C LEU A 30 -42.49 -0.34 -9.90
N LEU A 31 -43.52 -0.48 -10.73
CA LEU A 31 -43.72 -1.63 -11.61
C LEU A 31 -42.86 -1.60 -12.88
N LEU A 32 -42.46 -0.42 -13.37
CA LEU A 32 -41.52 -0.25 -14.49
C LEU A 32 -40.05 -0.21 -14.05
N ARG A 33 -39.77 -0.06 -12.75
CA ARG A 33 -38.42 -0.32 -12.22
C ARG A 33 -38.20 -1.83 -12.16
N THR A 34 -37.66 -2.38 -13.22
CA THR A 34 -37.14 -3.75 -13.22
C THR A 34 -36.09 -3.90 -12.10
N PRO A 35 -36.19 -4.93 -11.25
CA PRO A 35 -35.09 -5.26 -10.35
C PRO A 35 -33.90 -5.75 -11.17
N ALA A 36 -32.70 -5.22 -10.88
CA ALA A 36 -31.47 -5.78 -11.40
C ALA A 36 -31.38 -7.28 -11.07
N PRO A 37 -30.88 -8.13 -11.98
CA PRO A 37 -30.82 -9.56 -11.74
C PRO A 37 -29.87 -9.87 -10.58
N THR A 38 -30.45 -10.24 -9.44
CA THR A 38 -29.75 -11.01 -8.40
C THR A 38 -29.42 -12.39 -8.96
N GLN A 39 -28.15 -12.62 -9.30
CA GLN A 39 -27.64 -13.98 -9.52
C GLN A 39 -27.70 -14.73 -8.19
N LYS A 40 -28.69 -15.60 -8.07
CA LYS A 40 -28.71 -16.73 -7.15
C LYS A 40 -28.35 -17.96 -7.97
N SER A 41 -27.10 -18.40 -7.86
CA SER A 41 -26.65 -19.67 -8.44
C SER A 41 -26.80 -20.75 -7.38
N ASP A 42 -27.91 -21.49 -7.43
CA ASP A 42 -28.00 -22.84 -6.89
C ASP A 42 -28.35 -23.78 -8.04
N ASP A 43 -27.76 -24.96 -7.95
CA ASP A 43 -27.60 -26.06 -8.88
C ASP A 43 -28.72 -26.45 -9.86
N VAL A 44 -28.24 -27.27 -10.81
CA VAL A 44 -28.93 -28.32 -11.58
C VAL A 44 -29.08 -27.99 -13.07
N PHE A 45 -28.04 -28.35 -13.82
CA PHE A 45 -28.26 -28.94 -15.14
C PHE A 45 -27.45 -30.23 -15.27
N THR A 46 -28.20 -31.32 -15.26
CA THR A 46 -27.84 -32.66 -15.70
C THR A 46 -27.15 -32.63 -17.05
N ASN A 47 -25.98 -33.27 -17.18
CA ASN A 47 -25.51 -33.73 -18.47
C ASN A 47 -24.82 -35.09 -18.34
N SER A 48 -25.62 -36.14 -18.45
CA SER A 48 -25.16 -37.49 -18.75
C SER A 48 -24.98 -37.60 -20.26
N HIS A 49 -23.75 -37.49 -20.76
CA HIS A 49 -23.35 -38.08 -22.04
C HIS A 49 -22.00 -38.78 -21.85
N SER A 50 -22.07 -40.11 -21.84
CA SER A 50 -20.92 -41.00 -21.85
C SER A 50 -20.25 -41.04 -23.22
N ALA A 51 -18.92 -41.10 -23.15
CA ALA A 51 -17.98 -41.72 -24.09
C ALA A 51 -17.76 -41.04 -25.45
N VAL A 52 -16.55 -40.49 -25.62
CA VAL A 52 -15.58 -41.02 -26.60
C VAL A 52 -14.14 -40.57 -26.26
N LEU A 53 -13.27 -41.58 -26.17
CA LEU A 53 -11.88 -41.62 -26.64
C LEU A 53 -10.84 -40.66 -26.03
N ALA A 54 -9.89 -41.32 -25.36
CA ALA A 54 -8.61 -40.78 -24.92
C ALA A 54 -7.85 -40.08 -26.05
N THR A 55 -7.39 -38.86 -25.78
CA THR A 55 -6.12 -38.35 -26.29
C THR A 55 -5.58 -37.39 -25.23
N ALA A 56 -4.33 -37.61 -24.84
CA ALA A 56 -3.66 -37.01 -23.69
C ALA A 56 -3.77 -35.48 -23.67
N SER A 57 -4.49 -34.96 -22.68
CA SER A 57 -4.34 -33.58 -22.25
C SER A 57 -3.16 -33.54 -21.30
N THR A 58 -2.06 -32.99 -21.80
CA THR A 58 -0.85 -32.68 -21.07
C THR A 58 -1.22 -32.08 -19.71
N ALA A 59 -0.91 -32.83 -18.64
CA ALA A 59 -0.87 -32.28 -17.31
C ALA A 59 0.22 -31.18 -17.34
N SER A 60 -0.20 -29.93 -17.52
CA SER A 60 0.58 -28.80 -17.06
C SER A 60 0.73 -29.00 -15.57
N ALA A 61 1.89 -29.51 -15.18
CA ALA A 61 2.33 -29.57 -13.81
C ALA A 61 2.25 -28.14 -13.24
N THR A 62 1.18 -27.86 -12.50
CA THR A 62 1.14 -26.75 -11.57
C THR A 62 2.20 -27.07 -10.52
N ALA A 63 3.39 -26.51 -10.71
CA ALA A 63 4.38 -26.45 -9.64
C ALA A 63 3.69 -25.88 -8.38
N PRO A 64 3.96 -26.40 -7.18
CA PRO A 64 3.44 -25.81 -5.96
C PRO A 64 3.98 -24.39 -5.88
N THR A 65 3.15 -23.39 -6.20
CA THR A 65 3.47 -21.99 -5.92
C THR A 65 3.58 -21.89 -4.42
N THR A 66 4.83 -21.81 -3.94
CA THR A 66 5.13 -21.59 -2.54
C THR A 66 4.53 -20.23 -2.20
N THR A 67 3.32 -20.23 -1.63
CA THR A 67 2.60 -19.01 -1.30
C THR A 67 3.28 -18.46 -0.06
N GLN A 68 4.25 -17.56 -0.22
CA GLN A 68 4.86 -16.91 0.92
C GLN A 68 3.77 -16.10 1.60
N THR A 69 3.64 -16.34 2.91
CA THR A 69 2.62 -15.74 3.74
C THR A 69 3.30 -14.73 4.64
N GLY A 70 2.77 -13.51 4.66
CA GLY A 70 3.28 -12.40 5.46
C GLY A 70 2.17 -11.74 6.27
N PHE A 71 2.53 -10.68 6.98
CA PHE A 71 1.65 -9.87 7.78
C PHE A 71 1.89 -8.38 7.53
N VAL A 72 0.80 -7.60 7.48
CA VAL A 72 0.84 -6.14 7.35
C VAL A 72 0.07 -5.49 8.49
N ASP A 73 0.56 -4.34 8.95
CA ASP A 73 -0.09 -3.54 10.00
C ASP A 73 -0.87 -2.38 9.36
N VAL A 74 -2.19 -2.34 9.54
CA VAL A 74 -3.08 -1.33 8.95
C VAL A 74 -3.54 -0.34 10.01
N LYS A 75 -3.26 0.94 9.78
CA LYS A 75 -3.56 2.06 10.68
C LYS A 75 -4.37 3.14 9.97
N GLY A 76 -4.92 4.04 10.78
CA GLY A 76 -5.65 5.22 10.30
C GLY A 76 -7.13 4.96 10.05
N ALA A 77 -7.67 5.60 9.01
CA ALA A 77 -9.09 5.70 8.70
C ALA A 77 -9.68 4.43 8.04
N VAL A 78 -9.58 3.29 8.74
CA VAL A 78 -10.29 2.03 8.42
C VAL A 78 -11.23 1.66 9.57
N LYS A 79 -12.25 0.85 9.31
CA LYS A 79 -13.20 0.46 10.37
C LYS A 79 -12.56 -0.41 11.44
N LYS A 80 -11.63 -1.29 11.06
CA LYS A 80 -10.92 -2.20 11.97
C LYS A 80 -9.41 -2.11 11.71
N PRO A 81 -8.70 -1.16 12.34
CA PRO A 81 -7.24 -1.15 12.30
C PRO A 81 -6.66 -2.42 12.95
N GLY A 82 -5.49 -2.86 12.50
CA GLY A 82 -4.84 -4.05 13.04
C GLY A 82 -3.95 -4.77 12.03
N ILE A 83 -3.47 -5.94 12.43
CA ILE A 83 -2.56 -6.77 11.62
C ILE A 83 -3.37 -7.75 10.78
N TYR A 84 -3.06 -7.84 9.49
CA TYR A 84 -3.72 -8.72 8.53
C TYR A 84 -2.71 -9.65 7.87
N GLN A 85 -3.13 -10.88 7.64
CA GLN A 85 -2.34 -11.85 6.88
C GLN A 85 -2.45 -11.54 5.39
N VAL A 86 -1.31 -11.57 4.71
CA VAL A 86 -1.18 -11.31 3.27
C VAL A 86 -0.37 -12.42 2.61
N ASN A 87 -0.52 -12.55 1.30
CA ASN A 87 0.35 -13.35 0.45
C ASN A 87 1.01 -12.47 -0.61
N ASP A 88 1.93 -13.04 -1.38
CA ASP A 88 2.70 -12.33 -2.41
C ASP A 88 1.85 -11.57 -3.43
N ASN A 89 0.56 -11.89 -3.61
CA ASN A 89 -0.33 -11.24 -4.57
C ASN A 89 -1.40 -10.35 -3.91
N THR A 90 -1.36 -10.17 -2.60
CA THR A 90 -2.38 -9.40 -1.88
C THR A 90 -2.20 -7.91 -2.13
N ARG A 91 -3.30 -7.23 -2.44
CA ARG A 91 -3.33 -5.77 -2.64
C ARG A 91 -3.93 -5.04 -1.45
N LEU A 92 -3.65 -3.74 -1.38
CA LEU A 92 -4.19 -2.86 -0.36
C LEU A 92 -5.73 -2.89 -0.34
N PHE A 93 -6.37 -2.92 -1.51
CA PHE A 93 -7.81 -3.08 -1.64
C PHE A 93 -8.37 -4.29 -0.85
N ASP A 94 -7.71 -5.45 -0.93
CA ASP A 94 -8.16 -6.67 -0.26
C ASP A 94 -8.05 -6.55 1.25
N VAL A 95 -6.93 -6.01 1.73
CA VAL A 95 -6.70 -5.80 3.16
C VAL A 95 -7.67 -4.77 3.74
N VAL A 96 -7.94 -3.68 3.01
CA VAL A 96 -8.94 -2.68 3.41
C VAL A 96 -10.33 -3.29 3.50
N ARG A 97 -10.69 -4.18 2.57
CA ARG A 97 -11.96 -4.93 2.62
C ARG A 97 -12.02 -5.85 3.83
N LEU A 98 -10.95 -6.56 4.17
CA LEU A 98 -10.83 -7.36 5.39
C LEU A 98 -10.96 -6.50 6.66
N ALA A 99 -10.43 -5.27 6.62
CA ALA A 99 -10.56 -4.26 7.67
C ALA A 99 -11.97 -3.64 7.78
N GLY A 100 -12.96 -4.14 7.02
CA GLY A 100 -14.34 -3.65 7.02
C GLY A 100 -14.59 -2.45 6.11
N GLY A 101 -13.61 -2.12 5.27
CA GLY A 101 -13.61 -0.96 4.39
C GLY A 101 -12.98 0.28 5.03
N LEU A 102 -12.85 1.32 4.20
CA LEU A 102 -12.44 2.64 4.63
C LEU A 102 -13.47 3.26 5.58
N ALA A 103 -13.00 4.07 6.51
CA ALA A 103 -13.85 4.93 7.31
C ALA A 103 -14.47 6.05 6.45
N THR A 104 -15.53 6.68 6.93
CA THR A 104 -16.23 7.74 6.19
C THR A 104 -15.42 9.02 6.07
N ASP A 105 -14.44 9.21 6.96
CA ASP A 105 -13.51 10.33 6.97
C ASP A 105 -12.17 10.01 6.29
N ALA A 106 -12.03 8.84 5.66
CA ALA A 106 -10.80 8.45 4.97
C ALA A 106 -10.57 9.23 3.66
N ASP A 107 -9.33 9.66 3.42
CA ASP A 107 -8.93 10.29 2.17
C ASP A 107 -8.46 9.24 1.15
N GLN A 108 -9.36 8.85 0.25
CA GLN A 108 -9.03 7.91 -0.83
C GLN A 108 -8.08 8.48 -1.87
N GLN A 109 -8.00 9.80 -2.02
CA GLN A 109 -7.20 10.41 -3.09
C GLN A 109 -5.70 10.27 -2.81
N GLN A 110 -5.32 10.09 -1.55
CA GLN A 110 -3.94 9.92 -1.12
C GLN A 110 -3.48 8.46 -1.04
N ILE A 111 -4.32 7.50 -1.47
CA ILE A 111 -4.05 6.08 -1.28
C ILE A 111 -4.08 5.34 -2.62
N ASN A 112 -3.05 4.55 -2.89
CA ASN A 112 -3.06 3.62 -4.01
C ASN A 112 -3.67 2.27 -3.60
N LEU A 113 -4.99 2.11 -3.71
CA LEU A 113 -5.68 0.85 -3.39
C LEU A 113 -5.20 -0.36 -4.24
N ALA A 114 -4.61 -0.10 -5.41
CA ALA A 114 -4.06 -1.15 -6.27
C ALA A 114 -2.65 -1.58 -5.83
N GLN A 115 -2.03 -0.91 -4.87
CA GLN A 115 -0.70 -1.22 -4.37
C GLN A 115 -0.64 -2.64 -3.83
N GLN A 116 0.37 -3.39 -4.26
CA GLN A 116 0.70 -4.71 -3.73
C GLN A 116 1.39 -4.56 -2.37
N LEU A 117 1.06 -5.45 -1.45
CA LEU A 117 1.57 -5.40 -0.10
C LEU A 117 2.62 -6.48 0.13
N ASN A 118 3.68 -6.10 0.83
CA ASN A 118 4.75 -7.01 1.23
C ASN A 118 4.64 -7.36 2.71
N ASP A 119 5.27 -8.47 3.11
CA ASP A 119 5.42 -8.82 4.52
C ASP A 119 6.10 -7.69 5.32
N GLN A 120 5.72 -7.54 6.59
CA GLN A 120 6.21 -6.54 7.53
C GLN A 120 5.92 -5.07 7.15
N GLN A 121 5.08 -4.84 6.13
CA GLN A 121 4.70 -3.50 5.72
C GLN A 121 3.68 -2.87 6.67
N VAL A 122 3.86 -1.58 6.97
CA VAL A 122 2.86 -0.75 7.64
C VAL A 122 2.11 0.09 6.61
N VAL A 123 0.79 0.06 6.68
CA VAL A 123 -0.12 0.82 5.81
C VAL A 123 -0.85 1.84 6.68
N PHE A 124 -0.74 3.11 6.32
CA PHE A 124 -1.50 4.18 6.97
C PHE A 124 -2.54 4.75 6.01
N ILE A 125 -3.78 4.84 6.48
CA ILE A 125 -4.91 5.40 5.72
C ILE A 125 -5.21 6.78 6.30
N PRO A 126 -4.85 7.90 5.63
CA PRO A 126 -5.10 9.24 6.13
C PRO A 126 -6.60 9.56 6.16
N LYS A 127 -6.96 10.53 7.01
CA LYS A 127 -8.25 11.21 6.95
C LYS A 127 -8.21 12.38 5.97
N ILE A 128 -9.39 12.87 5.59
CA ILE A 128 -9.53 14.05 4.72
C ILE A 128 -8.87 15.25 5.40
N GLY A 129 -7.83 15.79 4.74
CA GLY A 129 -7.04 16.92 5.26
C GLY A 129 -5.96 16.54 6.29
N GLU A 130 -5.72 15.25 6.52
CA GLU A 130 -4.59 14.76 7.31
C GLU A 130 -3.39 14.49 6.42
N GLU A 131 -2.22 15.00 6.81
CA GLU A 131 -0.96 14.68 6.14
C GLU A 131 -0.45 13.31 6.60
N VAL A 132 -0.06 12.46 5.65
CA VAL A 132 0.54 11.16 5.97
C VAL A 132 1.92 11.40 6.62
N PRO A 133 2.17 10.92 7.85
CA PRO A 133 3.47 11.06 8.48
C PRO A 133 4.58 10.44 7.60
N PRO A 134 5.78 11.04 7.51
CA PRO A 134 6.85 10.56 6.63
C PRO A 134 7.23 9.09 6.85
N GLN A 135 7.05 8.59 8.08
CA GLN A 135 7.30 7.20 8.47
C GLN A 135 6.30 6.19 7.87
N TYR A 136 5.18 6.65 7.32
CA TYR A 136 4.15 5.81 6.68
C TYR A 136 3.89 6.18 5.22
N ALA A 137 4.57 7.20 4.70
CA ALA A 137 4.58 7.47 3.28
C ALA A 137 5.22 6.25 2.59
N ALA A 138 4.49 5.62 1.67
CA ALA A 138 5.11 4.63 0.79
C ALA A 138 6.34 5.29 0.13
N PRO A 139 7.47 4.58 -0.05
CA PRO A 139 8.58 5.10 -0.80
C PRO A 139 8.09 5.39 -2.22
N VAL A 140 7.69 6.63 -2.45
CA VAL A 140 7.46 7.14 -3.79
C VAL A 140 8.82 7.04 -4.44
N ALA A 141 8.94 6.21 -5.47
CA ALA A 141 10.06 6.29 -6.39
C ALA A 141 10.05 7.72 -6.93
N THR A 142 10.80 8.58 -6.25
CA THR A 142 10.86 9.99 -6.54
C THR A 142 11.66 10.07 -7.84
N PRO A 143 11.14 10.64 -8.93
CA PRO A 143 12.03 11.03 -10.01
C PRO A 143 13.03 12.00 -9.40
N ALA A 144 14.31 11.68 -9.51
CA ALA A 144 15.39 12.51 -9.02
C ALA A 144 15.25 13.93 -9.60
N THR A 145 14.74 14.85 -8.79
CA THR A 145 14.91 16.28 -9.01
C THR A 145 15.56 16.82 -7.76
N SER A 146 16.87 16.99 -7.87
CA SER A 146 17.70 17.75 -6.96
C SER A 146 17.06 19.09 -6.67
N GLU A 147 16.84 19.41 -5.40
CA GLU A 147 16.99 20.77 -4.86
C GLU A 147 16.97 20.71 -3.33
N ALA A 148 18.15 20.89 -2.75
CA ALA A 148 18.34 21.42 -1.40
C ALA A 148 18.65 22.93 -1.55
N PRO A 149 18.41 23.78 -0.54
CA PRO A 149 19.16 23.66 0.71
C PRO A 149 18.41 23.98 2.02
N ALA A 150 18.85 23.25 3.06
CA ALA A 150 19.11 23.64 4.46
C ALA A 150 17.99 24.30 5.30
N THR A 151 17.70 23.69 6.47
CA THR A 151 18.22 24.17 7.78
C THR A 151 18.05 23.07 8.84
N ALA A 152 19.08 22.93 9.68
CA ALA A 152 19.22 21.94 10.74
C ALA A 152 18.20 22.08 11.89
N THR A 153 17.90 20.98 12.57
CA THR A 153 18.04 20.83 14.03
C THR A 153 18.01 19.35 14.41
N ALA A 154 18.98 18.96 15.22
CA ALA A 154 19.24 17.62 15.70
C ALA A 154 18.11 17.04 16.57
N THR A 155 17.96 15.71 16.56
CA THR A 155 17.81 14.92 17.79
C THR A 155 18.32 13.51 17.56
N THR A 156 19.35 13.19 18.34
CA THR A 156 19.81 11.86 18.74
C THR A 156 18.77 10.76 18.70
N SER A 157 19.09 9.66 18.02
CA SER A 157 18.67 8.32 18.43
C SER A 157 19.78 7.34 18.14
N LYS A 158 20.60 7.17 19.17
CA LYS A 158 21.45 6.02 19.42
C LYS A 158 20.58 4.76 19.33
N SER A 159 20.70 4.01 18.24
CA SER A 159 20.33 2.59 18.20
C SER A 159 21.61 1.78 18.11
N THR A 160 22.05 1.31 19.28
CA THR A 160 23.09 0.31 19.42
C THR A 160 22.48 -1.03 19.02
N GLY A 161 22.81 -1.53 17.83
CA GLY A 161 22.32 -2.81 17.34
C GLY A 161 22.61 -3.11 15.87
N GLY A 162 23.89 -3.24 15.50
CA GLY A 162 24.29 -4.21 14.46
C GLY A 162 24.09 -3.88 12.98
N THR A 163 23.96 -2.62 12.57
CA THR A 163 23.97 -2.30 11.13
C THR A 163 25.39 -2.04 10.66
N GLN A 164 26.13 -3.10 10.33
CA GLN A 164 27.38 -2.94 9.57
C GLN A 164 27.06 -2.25 8.24
N VAL A 165 27.83 -1.22 7.91
CA VAL A 165 27.70 -0.47 6.66
C VAL A 165 28.34 -1.28 5.54
N ASN A 166 27.58 -1.62 4.50
CA ASN A 166 28.10 -2.35 3.35
C ASN A 166 28.93 -1.43 2.45
N LEU A 167 30.22 -1.70 2.28
CA LEU A 167 31.15 -0.84 1.52
C LEU A 167 30.85 -0.75 0.02
N ASN A 168 30.19 -1.76 -0.53
CA ASN A 168 29.85 -1.83 -1.95
C ASN A 168 28.58 -1.04 -2.27
N THR A 169 27.59 -1.05 -1.37
CA THR A 169 26.29 -0.41 -1.60
C THR A 169 26.09 0.90 -0.85
N ALA A 170 26.89 1.19 0.18
CA ALA A 170 26.66 2.35 1.04
C ALA A 170 26.81 3.68 0.30
N THR A 171 25.96 4.64 0.63
CA THR A 171 26.03 6.01 0.12
C THR A 171 27.12 6.82 0.84
N ALA A 172 27.42 8.01 0.32
CA ALA A 172 28.40 8.90 0.95
C ALA A 172 27.98 9.28 2.37
N GLU A 173 26.69 9.46 2.60
CA GLU A 173 26.10 9.83 3.90
C GLU A 173 26.22 8.67 4.90
N GLU A 174 25.97 7.44 4.46
CA GLU A 174 26.08 6.24 5.30
C GLU A 174 27.54 5.95 5.67
N LEU A 175 28.48 6.15 4.74
CA LEU A 175 29.91 6.03 5.02
C LEU A 175 30.38 7.11 6.02
N GLN A 176 29.79 8.30 6.02
CA GLN A 176 30.10 9.38 6.96
C GLN A 176 29.60 9.11 8.39
N GLN A 177 28.67 8.18 8.59
CA GLN A 177 28.25 7.75 9.92
C GLN A 177 29.33 6.92 10.63
N LEU A 178 30.31 6.42 9.87
CA LEU A 178 31.40 5.63 10.40
C LEU A 178 32.42 6.50 11.14
N THR A 179 32.87 5.99 12.29
CA THR A 179 33.83 6.70 13.15
C THR A 179 35.13 7.00 12.42
N GLY A 180 35.44 8.29 12.25
CA GLY A 180 36.68 8.73 11.59
C GLY A 180 36.60 8.81 10.07
N ILE A 181 35.42 8.63 9.46
CA ILE A 181 35.13 8.89 8.04
C ILE A 181 34.37 10.20 7.91
N GLY A 182 35.02 11.19 7.32
CA GLY A 182 34.36 12.44 6.89
C GLY A 182 34.11 12.44 5.40
N GLN A 183 33.42 13.47 4.90
CA GLN A 183 33.04 13.63 3.49
C GLN A 183 34.16 13.23 2.50
N LYS A 184 35.37 13.78 2.66
CA LYS A 184 36.51 13.47 1.77
C LYS A 184 36.89 11.99 1.76
N LYS A 185 36.83 11.31 2.90
CA LYS A 185 37.16 9.88 2.99
C LYS A 185 36.04 9.03 2.40
N ALA A 186 34.78 9.41 2.62
CA ALA A 186 33.63 8.74 2.02
C ALA A 186 33.72 8.81 0.49
N GLU A 187 34.00 9.98 -0.08
CA GLU A 187 34.23 10.17 -1.53
C GLU A 187 35.34 9.25 -2.06
N LEU A 188 36.47 9.12 -1.34
CA LEU A 188 37.57 8.25 -1.73
C LEU A 188 37.20 6.76 -1.68
N ILE A 189 36.37 6.34 -0.72
CA ILE A 189 35.82 4.97 -0.66
C ILE A 189 34.92 4.72 -1.88
N ILE A 190 34.08 5.69 -2.26
CA ILE A 190 33.24 5.58 -3.47
C ILE A 190 34.11 5.45 -4.72
N GLN A 191 35.07 6.36 -4.88
CA GLN A 191 36.00 6.37 -6.01
C GLN A 191 36.75 5.04 -6.12
N PHE A 192 37.28 4.54 -5.00
CA PHE A 192 37.98 3.26 -4.98
C PHE A 192 37.08 2.10 -5.42
N ARG A 193 35.81 2.07 -4.97
CA ARG A 193 34.85 1.04 -5.40
C ARG A 193 34.60 1.11 -6.91
N THR A 194 34.49 2.31 -7.48
CA THR A 194 34.26 2.50 -8.91
C THR A 194 35.49 2.08 -9.74
N GLU A 195 36.70 2.36 -9.26
CA GLU A 195 37.94 2.02 -9.95
C GLU A 195 38.34 0.55 -9.84
N GLN A 196 38.13 -0.06 -8.67
CA GLN A 196 38.53 -1.45 -8.39
C GLN A 196 37.40 -2.46 -8.63
N GLY A 197 36.20 -1.99 -8.96
CA GLY A 197 35.02 -2.83 -9.15
C GLY A 197 34.42 -3.37 -7.84
N GLY A 198 34.64 -2.66 -6.73
CA GLY A 198 34.15 -3.00 -5.40
C GLY A 198 35.22 -3.50 -4.42
N PHE A 199 34.83 -3.63 -3.16
CA PHE A 199 35.61 -4.21 -2.08
C PHE A 199 35.34 -5.72 -2.00
N LYS A 200 36.40 -6.54 -1.98
CA LYS A 200 36.29 -7.99 -1.82
C LYS A 200 36.29 -8.41 -0.36
N GLN A 201 36.94 -7.62 0.48
CA GLN A 201 37.09 -7.84 1.91
C GLN A 201 37.19 -6.47 2.62
N PRO A 202 36.78 -6.36 3.89
CA PRO A 202 36.86 -5.12 4.65
C PRO A 202 38.27 -4.50 4.67
N GLU A 203 39.32 -5.32 4.67
CA GLU A 203 40.72 -4.91 4.73
C GLU A 203 41.17 -4.11 3.50
N ASP A 204 40.44 -4.23 2.37
CA ASP A 204 40.72 -3.45 1.17
C ASP A 204 40.53 -1.94 1.40
N LEU A 205 39.82 -1.53 2.46
CA LEU A 205 39.76 -0.12 2.90
C LEU A 205 41.13 0.50 3.14
N LYS A 206 42.15 -0.29 3.52
CA LYS A 206 43.52 0.19 3.75
C LYS A 206 44.21 0.66 2.47
N LYS A 207 43.70 0.26 1.30
CA LYS A 207 44.20 0.70 -0.01
C LYS A 207 43.63 2.06 -0.41
N VAL A 208 42.60 2.54 0.29
CA VAL A 208 42.01 3.86 0.07
C VAL A 208 42.92 4.92 0.69
N SER A 209 43.28 5.91 -0.12
CA SER A 209 44.11 7.04 0.34
C SER A 209 43.46 7.75 1.54
N GLY A 210 44.19 7.87 2.65
CA GLY A 210 43.70 8.50 3.88
C GLY A 210 42.99 7.59 4.88
N ILE A 211 42.92 6.27 4.62
CA ILE A 211 42.50 5.25 5.60
C ILE A 211 43.73 4.42 6.00
N GLY A 212 44.30 4.75 7.16
CA GLY A 212 45.39 3.98 7.76
C GLY A 212 44.90 2.91 8.74
N ASP A 213 45.82 2.09 9.26
CA ASP A 213 45.53 0.99 10.20
C ASP A 213 44.65 1.42 11.37
N LYS A 214 44.97 2.56 11.98
CA LYS A 214 44.22 3.11 13.12
C LYS A 214 42.76 3.46 12.78
N THR A 215 42.52 3.96 11.57
CA THR A 215 41.17 4.27 11.12
C THR A 215 40.43 2.98 10.80
N PHE A 216 41.07 2.03 10.11
CA PHE A 216 40.48 0.72 9.81
C PHE A 216 40.10 -0.08 11.07
N GLU A 217 40.95 -0.11 12.10
CA GLU A 217 40.66 -0.80 13.36
C GLU A 217 39.39 -0.28 14.05
N SER A 218 39.10 1.01 13.90
CA SER A 218 37.87 1.63 14.44
C SER A 218 36.63 1.35 13.58
N LEU A 219 36.83 0.85 12.37
CA LEU A 219 35.79 0.61 11.36
C LEU A 219 35.45 -0.86 11.19
N LYS A 220 36.38 -1.78 11.45
CA LYS A 220 36.22 -3.22 11.18
C LYS A 220 34.94 -3.82 11.75
N ASP A 221 34.49 -3.34 12.92
CA ASP A 221 33.29 -3.85 13.59
C ASP A 221 32.00 -3.21 13.05
N SER A 222 32.12 -2.14 12.26
CA SER A 222 31.03 -1.31 11.72
C SER A 222 30.88 -1.42 10.20
N VAL A 223 31.69 -2.22 9.50
CA VAL A 223 31.68 -2.36 8.04
C VAL A 223 31.56 -3.81 7.60
N THR A 224 30.93 -4.03 6.44
CA THR A 224 30.84 -5.32 5.73
C THR A 224 31.03 -5.11 4.23
N VAL A 225 31.30 -6.18 3.47
CA VAL A 225 31.33 -6.16 1.99
C VAL A 225 30.07 -6.78 1.40
#